data_AF-A0A0B2UNV7-F1
#
_entry.id   AF-A0A0B2UNV7-F1
#
_cell.length_a   1.000
_cell.length_b   1.000
_cell.length_c   1.000
_cell.angle_alpha   90.00
_cell.angle_beta   90.00
_cell.angle_gamma   90.00
#
_symmetry.space_group_name_H-M   'P 1'
#
loop_
_entity.id
_entity.type
_entity.pdbx_description
1 polymer ?
#
loop_
_entity_poly.entity_id
_entity_poly.type
_entity_poly.pdbx_seq_one_letter_code
_entity_poly.pdbx_strand_id
1 'polypeptide(L)'
;MGRSFCEHWDPGVDSQITIAEGGGSMLGLTMLNDYPVYWRCRIAQRQISSIENSLIPLGSVRLFFLLFAQTVDLRCDCRVQSTALCLLMTFARRTPSSMSEFVRSSGYAIIARCLSSPLAAVDTPTVNEILRWSISELEWQGNELAKPTPSSLIIDPDLIYSLVCCSDIW
;
A
#
# COMPACT_ATOMS: atom_id res chain seq x y z
N MET A 1 40.32 21.48 -4.70
CA MET A 1 39.29 20.93 -3.80
C MET A 1 39.05 19.50 -4.22
N GLY A 2 39.54 18.55 -3.41
CA GLY A 2 39.48 17.12 -3.69
C GLY A 2 40.40 16.39 -2.73
N ARG A 3 39.83 15.55 -1.87
CA ARG A 3 40.47 14.43 -1.17
C ARG A 3 39.36 13.41 -0.92
N SER A 4 39.31 12.32 -1.67
CA SER A 4 40.15 11.12 -1.58
C SER A 4 39.95 10.37 -0.26
N PHE A 5 39.43 9.16 -0.42
CA PHE A 5 39.49 8.03 0.51
C PHE A 5 40.82 7.95 1.25
N CYS A 6 40.75 7.61 2.54
CA CYS A 6 41.72 6.79 3.24
C CYS A 6 40.97 5.94 4.27
N GLU A 7 40.92 4.64 4.02
CA GLU A 7 40.72 3.63 5.06
C GLU A 7 41.86 3.76 6.07
N HIS A 8 41.54 3.82 7.36
CA HIS A 8 42.52 3.64 8.43
C HIS A 8 42.05 2.47 9.28
N TRP A 9 42.81 1.37 9.15
CA TRP A 9 42.76 0.21 10.01
C TRP A 9 43.84 0.39 11.07
N ASP A 10 43.44 0.59 12.32
CA ASP A 10 44.36 0.53 13.46
C ASP A 10 44.09 -0.77 14.24
N PRO A 11 45.07 -1.70 14.33
CA PRO A 11 45.02 -2.81 15.27
C PRO A 11 45.83 -2.39 16.51
N GLY A 12 45.12 -2.04 17.59
CA GLY A 12 45.75 -1.68 18.87
C GLY A 12 44.96 -2.27 20.02
N VAL A 13 45.45 -3.40 20.52
CA VAL A 13 45.06 -3.94 21.83
C VAL A 13 45.51 -2.96 22.91
N ASP A 14 44.57 -2.45 23.69
CA ASP A 14 44.79 -2.26 25.11
C ASP A 14 43.48 -2.52 25.85
N SER A 15 43.48 -3.67 26.52
CA SER A 15 42.49 -4.08 27.50
C SER A 15 42.53 -3.14 28.70
N GLN A 16 41.57 -2.23 28.78
CA GLN A 16 41.13 -1.71 30.08
C GLN A 16 39.63 -1.95 30.21
N ILE A 17 39.32 -2.98 30.99
CA ILE A 17 38.01 -3.19 31.58
C ILE A 17 37.80 -2.03 32.56
N THR A 18 37.04 -1.02 32.14
CA THR A 18 36.35 -0.11 33.06
C THR A 18 34.87 -0.41 32.96
N ILE A 19 34.36 -1.06 34.02
CA ILE A 19 32.94 -1.25 34.26
C ILE A 19 32.33 0.14 34.45
N ALA A 20 31.43 0.54 33.55
CA ALA A 20 30.49 1.62 33.79
C ALA A 20 29.08 1.03 33.76
N GLU A 21 28.43 1.07 34.92
CA GLU A 21 27.04 0.72 35.15
C GLU A 21 26.13 1.48 34.18
N GLY A 22 25.27 0.75 33.45
CA GLY A 22 24.29 1.37 32.56
C GLY A 22 23.58 0.35 31.70
N GLY A 23 22.34 0.02 32.06
CA GLY A 23 21.59 -1.11 31.55
C GLY A 23 21.53 -1.27 30.03
N GLY A 24 21.90 -2.46 29.57
CA GLY A 24 21.63 -2.95 28.22
C GLY A 24 21.40 -4.45 28.29
N SER A 25 20.16 -4.90 28.06
CA SER A 25 19.83 -6.32 27.96
C SER A 25 20.51 -6.88 26.72
N MET A 26 21.55 -7.69 26.93
CA MET A 26 22.34 -8.31 25.87
C MET A 26 21.79 -9.72 25.62
N LEU A 27 20.91 -9.87 24.63
CA LEU A 27 20.50 -11.18 24.13
C LEU A 27 21.58 -11.71 23.19
N GLY A 28 22.43 -12.60 23.71
CA GLY A 28 23.43 -13.32 22.92
C GLY A 28 22.80 -14.55 22.25
N LEU A 29 22.66 -14.52 20.94
CA LEU A 29 22.53 -15.73 20.12
C LEU A 29 23.93 -16.17 19.72
N THR A 30 24.39 -17.28 20.28
CA THR A 30 25.64 -17.93 19.93
C THR A 30 25.55 -18.51 18.52
N MET A 31 26.30 -17.94 17.59
CA MET A 31 26.64 -18.56 16.31
C MET A 31 28.15 -18.69 16.21
N LEU A 32 28.59 -19.81 15.63
CA LEU A 32 29.96 -20.33 15.61
C LEU A 32 31.03 -19.31 15.20
N ASN A 33 32.21 -19.51 15.78
CA ASN A 33 33.51 -18.94 15.40
C ASN A 33 33.62 -18.59 13.91
N ASP A 34 33.65 -17.30 13.60
CA ASP A 34 34.86 -16.63 13.15
C ASP A 34 34.56 -15.15 12.86
N TYR A 35 35.38 -14.27 13.46
CA TYR A 35 35.34 -12.80 13.42
C TYR A 35 34.12 -12.12 14.08
N PRO A 36 34.31 -11.31 15.15
CA PRO A 36 33.22 -10.51 15.70
C PRO A 36 32.88 -9.40 14.71
N VAL A 37 31.84 -9.62 13.91
CA VAL A 37 31.20 -8.54 13.16
C VAL A 37 30.51 -7.63 14.18
N TYR A 38 31.18 -6.55 14.56
CA TYR A 38 30.60 -5.50 15.39
C TYR A 38 29.56 -4.72 14.58
N TRP A 39 28.34 -5.24 14.52
CA TRP A 39 27.19 -4.48 14.05
C TRP A 39 26.91 -3.36 15.06
N ARG A 40 27.36 -2.13 14.78
CA ARG A 40 26.81 -0.93 15.42
C ARG A 40 25.42 -0.65 14.84
N CYS A 41 24.49 -1.59 15.04
CA CYS A 41 23.09 -1.32 14.79
C CYS A 41 22.62 -0.42 15.94
N ARG A 42 22.49 0.88 15.68
CA ARG A 42 21.54 1.68 16.47
C ARG A 42 20.19 1.02 16.23
N ILE A 43 19.75 0.19 17.18
CA ILE A 43 18.34 -0.14 17.31
C ILE A 43 17.72 1.21 17.63
N ALA A 44 17.33 1.93 16.58
CA ALA A 44 16.41 3.03 16.73
C ALA A 44 15.25 2.42 17.51
N GLN A 45 15.01 2.92 18.72
CA GLN A 45 13.77 2.70 19.43
C GLN A 45 12.69 3.11 18.43
N ARG A 46 12.19 2.12 17.69
CA ARG A 46 11.19 2.32 16.65
C ARG A 46 9.98 2.76 17.46
N GLN A 47 9.70 4.07 17.45
CA GLN A 47 8.34 4.53 17.63
C GLN A 47 7.49 3.56 16.82
N ILE A 48 6.43 3.03 17.46
CA ILE A 48 5.47 2.15 16.81
C ILE A 48 4.97 2.93 15.59
N SER A 49 5.64 2.71 14.47
CA SER A 49 5.36 3.37 13.23
C SER A 49 4.08 2.70 12.80
N SER A 50 2.97 3.44 12.88
CA SER A 50 1.69 3.01 12.31
C SER A 50 1.97 2.31 10.98
N ILE A 51 1.20 1.27 10.65
CA ILE A 51 1.29 0.59 9.34
C ILE A 51 1.35 1.63 8.21
N GLU A 52 0.70 2.78 8.39
CA GLU A 52 0.80 3.96 7.51
C GLU A 52 2.24 4.39 7.20
N ASN A 53 3.07 4.57 8.22
CA ASN A 53 4.48 4.94 8.06
C ASN A 53 5.32 3.85 7.38
N SER A 54 4.87 2.60 7.47
CA SER A 54 5.50 1.46 6.78
C SER A 54 5.08 1.38 5.31
N LEU A 55 3.94 1.98 4.93
CA LEU A 55 3.45 2.05 3.56
C LEU A 55 3.96 3.28 2.79
N ILE A 56 4.37 4.35 3.47
CA ILE A 56 5.05 5.51 2.86
C ILE A 56 6.18 5.10 1.89
N PRO A 57 7.11 4.20 2.25
CA PRO A 57 8.17 3.77 1.34
C PRO A 57 7.70 2.81 0.23
N LEU A 58 6.55 2.13 0.41
CA LEU A 58 6.00 1.22 -0.59
C LEU A 58 5.48 1.97 -1.81
N GLY A 59 5.15 3.25 -1.67
CA GLY A 59 4.70 4.07 -2.79
C GLY A 59 3.33 4.63 -2.51
N SER A 60 3.15 5.85 -2.97
CA SER A 60 1.94 6.65 -2.77
C SER A 60 0.71 5.99 -3.41
N VAL A 61 -0.48 6.61 -3.36
CA VAL A 61 -1.69 6.09 -4.04
C VAL A 61 -1.43 5.70 -5.51
N ARG A 62 -0.44 6.35 -6.13
CA ARG A 62 0.05 6.07 -7.49
C ARG A 62 0.56 4.66 -7.71
N LEU A 63 1.16 4.02 -6.70
CA LEU A 63 1.56 2.61 -6.81
C LEU A 63 0.31 1.75 -7.02
N PHE A 64 -0.76 2.00 -6.26
CA PHE A 64 -1.98 1.22 -6.37
C PHE A 64 -2.69 1.46 -7.70
N PHE A 65 -2.62 2.67 -8.28
CA PHE A 65 -3.06 2.90 -9.66
C PHE A 65 -2.27 2.04 -10.65
N LEU A 66 -0.94 2.02 -10.53
CA LEU A 66 -0.08 1.23 -11.40
C LEU A 66 -0.39 -0.27 -11.27
N LEU A 67 -0.54 -0.78 -10.04
CA LEU A 67 -0.89 -2.18 -9.79
C LEU A 67 -2.24 -2.54 -10.41
N PHE A 68 -3.27 -1.70 -10.22
CA PHE A 68 -4.57 -1.93 -10.82
C PHE A 68 -4.51 -1.91 -12.35
N ALA A 69 -3.91 -0.88 -12.94
CA ALA A 69 -3.72 -0.78 -14.38
C ALA A 69 -2.96 -2.00 -14.94
N GLN A 70 -1.93 -2.47 -14.22
CA GLN A 70 -1.17 -3.64 -14.61
C GLN A 70 -2.03 -4.92 -14.60
N THR A 71 -2.97 -5.09 -13.67
CA THR A 71 -3.88 -6.24 -13.71
C THR A 71 -4.80 -6.23 -14.94
N VAL A 72 -5.17 -5.04 -15.40
CA VAL A 72 -5.96 -4.86 -16.63
C VAL A 72 -5.10 -5.13 -17.86
N ASP A 73 -3.91 -4.53 -17.95
CA ASP A 73 -2.98 -4.69 -19.08
C ASP A 73 -2.54 -6.15 -19.28
N LEU A 74 -2.34 -6.88 -18.18
CA LEU A 74 -1.99 -8.30 -18.21
C LEU A 74 -3.19 -9.22 -18.45
N ARG A 75 -4.40 -8.67 -18.67
CA ARG A 75 -5.65 -9.43 -18.85
C ARG A 75 -5.86 -10.46 -17.73
N CYS A 76 -5.58 -10.08 -16.50
CA CYS A 76 -5.81 -10.95 -15.35
C CYS A 76 -7.31 -11.27 -15.20
N ASP A 77 -7.62 -12.36 -14.50
CA ASP A 77 -8.99 -12.75 -14.15
C ASP A 77 -9.75 -11.62 -13.44
N CYS A 78 -11.09 -11.60 -13.60
CA CYS A 78 -11.98 -10.62 -13.00
C CYS A 78 -11.82 -10.52 -11.49
N ARG A 79 -11.57 -11.64 -10.79
CA ARG A 79 -11.33 -11.66 -9.34
C ARG A 79 -10.03 -10.95 -8.96
N VAL A 80 -8.99 -11.05 -9.79
CA VAL A 80 -7.70 -10.40 -9.54
C VAL A 80 -7.82 -8.90 -9.79
N GLN A 81 -8.46 -8.50 -10.89
CA GLN A 81 -8.72 -7.08 -11.19
C GLN A 81 -9.60 -6.45 -10.10
N SER A 82 -10.67 -7.13 -9.67
CA SER A 82 -11.56 -6.63 -8.61
C SER A 82 -10.84 -6.53 -7.26
N THR A 83 -9.96 -7.50 -6.93
CA THR A 83 -9.14 -7.43 -5.71
C THR A 83 -8.16 -6.27 -5.75
N ALA A 84 -7.53 -6.01 -6.90
CA ALA A 84 -6.64 -4.85 -7.06
C ALA A 84 -7.40 -3.52 -6.92
N LEU A 85 -8.61 -3.42 -7.49
CA LEU A 85 -9.51 -2.28 -7.29
C LEU A 85 -9.89 -2.10 -5.81
N CYS A 86 -10.24 -3.20 -5.13
CA CYS A 86 -10.55 -3.19 -3.70
C CYS A 86 -9.38 -2.65 -2.86
N LEU A 87 -8.16 -3.12 -3.14
CA LEU A 87 -6.94 -2.65 -2.48
C LEU A 87 -6.68 -1.16 -2.73
N LEU A 88 -6.83 -0.70 -3.97
CA LEU A 88 -6.71 0.71 -4.34
C LEU A 88 -7.69 1.57 -3.55
N MET A 89 -8.98 1.21 -3.54
CA MET A 89 -10.02 1.99 -2.86
C MET A 89 -9.87 1.96 -1.34
N THR A 90 -9.49 0.80 -0.78
CA THR A 90 -9.19 0.65 0.64
C THR A 90 -8.03 1.55 1.05
N PHE A 91 -6.95 1.58 0.25
CA PHE A 91 -5.80 2.42 0.54
C PHE A 91 -6.12 3.91 0.38
N ALA A 92 -6.82 4.29 -0.69
CA ALA A 92 -7.20 5.67 -0.96
C ALA A 92 -8.06 6.25 0.18
N ARG A 93 -9.03 5.49 0.69
CA ARG A 93 -9.95 5.94 1.75
C ARG A 93 -9.42 5.76 3.16
N ARG A 94 -8.26 5.13 3.34
CA ARG A 94 -7.70 4.81 4.65
C ARG A 94 -7.45 6.05 5.50
N THR A 95 -6.94 7.12 4.90
CA THR A 95 -6.62 8.38 5.59
C THR A 95 -7.01 9.58 4.72
N PRO A 96 -7.27 10.76 5.34
CA PRO A 96 -7.55 11.97 4.58
C PRO A 96 -6.41 12.37 3.63
N SER A 97 -5.14 12.10 4.00
CA SER A 97 -4.01 12.40 3.13
C SER A 97 -4.00 11.52 1.88
N SER A 98 -4.24 10.21 2.03
CA SER A 98 -4.35 9.29 0.89
C SER A 98 -5.50 9.70 -0.02
N MET A 99 -6.65 10.06 0.55
CA MET A 99 -7.80 10.48 -0.27
C MET A 99 -7.51 11.79 -1.01
N SER A 100 -6.84 12.74 -0.35
CA SER A 100 -6.42 13.99 -1.01
C SER A 100 -5.45 13.75 -2.16
N GLU A 101 -4.52 12.78 -2.01
CA GLU A 101 -3.62 12.40 -3.08
C GLU A 101 -4.34 11.69 -4.23
N PHE A 102 -5.29 10.81 -3.89
CA PHE A 102 -6.14 10.11 -4.86
C PHE A 102 -6.88 11.12 -5.75
N VAL A 103 -7.57 12.08 -5.13
CA VAL A 103 -8.32 13.13 -5.85
C VAL A 103 -7.37 14.01 -6.67
N ARG A 104 -6.26 14.47 -6.09
CA ARG A 104 -5.24 15.28 -6.78
C ARG A 104 -4.62 14.56 -7.99
N SER A 105 -4.57 13.23 -7.95
CA SER A 105 -4.06 12.40 -9.04
C SER A 105 -5.16 11.97 -10.02
N SER A 106 -6.36 12.56 -9.95
CA SER A 106 -7.51 12.24 -10.80
C SER A 106 -7.93 10.76 -10.70
N GLY A 107 -7.91 10.20 -9.49
CA GLY A 107 -8.11 8.77 -9.25
C GLY A 107 -9.38 8.17 -9.86
N TYR A 108 -10.52 8.88 -9.78
CA TYR A 108 -11.77 8.41 -10.39
C TYR A 108 -11.66 8.29 -11.91
N ALA A 109 -11.03 9.26 -12.59
CA ALA A 109 -10.81 9.23 -14.02
C ALA A 109 -9.84 8.11 -14.44
N ILE A 110 -8.81 7.84 -13.62
CA ILE A 110 -7.89 6.73 -13.84
C ILE A 110 -8.64 5.40 -13.75
N ILE A 111 -9.48 5.21 -12.72
CA ILE A 111 -10.29 4.00 -12.57
C ILE A 111 -11.22 3.82 -13.78
N ALA A 112 -11.96 4.87 -14.15
CA ALA A 112 -12.86 4.83 -15.31
C ALA A 112 -12.12 4.45 -16.60
N ARG A 113 -10.94 5.04 -16.83
CA ARG A 113 -10.11 4.73 -18.01
C ARG A 113 -9.55 3.30 -18.00
N CYS A 114 -9.22 2.76 -16.83
CA CYS A 114 -8.79 1.36 -16.74
C CYS A 114 -9.97 0.43 -17.05
N LEU A 115 -11.16 0.72 -16.52
CA LEU A 115 -12.37 -0.08 -16.75
C LEU A 115 -12.94 0.06 -18.16
N SER A 116 -12.66 1.17 -18.86
CA SER A 116 -13.01 1.36 -20.27
C SER A 116 -12.06 0.64 -21.23
N SER A 117 -11.01 0.01 -20.73
CA SER A 117 -10.10 -0.79 -21.56
C SER A 117 -10.83 -2.05 -22.03
N PRO A 118 -10.65 -2.49 -23.30
CA PRO A 118 -11.19 -3.78 -23.76
C PRO A 118 -10.58 -4.99 -23.03
N LEU A 119 -9.55 -4.76 -22.21
CA LEU A 119 -8.88 -5.79 -21.39
C LEU A 119 -9.47 -5.87 -19.97
N ALA A 120 -10.33 -4.92 -19.61
CA ALA A 120 -10.96 -4.89 -18.31
C ALA A 120 -12.03 -5.98 -18.22
N ALA A 121 -12.00 -6.74 -17.14
CA ALA A 121 -13.02 -7.72 -16.83
C ALA A 121 -14.09 -7.07 -15.93
N VAL A 122 -15.00 -6.31 -16.56
CA VAL A 122 -16.13 -5.67 -15.88
C VAL A 122 -17.25 -6.69 -15.69
N ASP A 123 -17.11 -7.52 -14.66
CA ASP A 123 -18.09 -8.53 -14.26
C ASP A 123 -18.58 -8.27 -12.83
N THR A 124 -19.49 -9.11 -12.35
CA THR A 124 -20.13 -9.04 -11.03
C THR A 124 -19.17 -8.73 -9.88
N PRO A 125 -17.96 -9.34 -9.78
CA PRO A 125 -17.02 -8.98 -8.72
C PRO A 125 -16.55 -7.52 -8.78
N THR A 126 -16.27 -7.02 -9.98
CA THR A 126 -15.82 -5.64 -10.21
C THR A 126 -16.94 -4.65 -9.90
N VAL A 127 -18.16 -4.94 -10.36
CA VAL A 127 -19.34 -4.10 -10.09
C VAL A 127 -19.66 -4.09 -8.58
N ASN A 128 -19.60 -5.24 -7.92
CA ASN A 128 -19.79 -5.33 -6.48
C ASN A 128 -18.77 -4.50 -5.70
N GLU A 129 -17.51 -4.47 -6.12
CA GLU A 129 -16.52 -3.57 -5.52
C GLU A 129 -16.87 -2.10 -5.75
N ILE A 130 -17.28 -1.70 -6.95
CA ILE A 130 -17.73 -0.32 -7.22
C ILE A 130 -18.91 0.06 -6.30
N LEU A 131 -19.91 -0.81 -6.20
CA LEU A 131 -21.09 -0.60 -5.36
C LEU A 131 -20.69 -0.49 -3.87
N ARG A 132 -19.78 -1.35 -3.39
CA ARG A 132 -19.25 -1.34 -2.01
C ARG A 132 -18.74 0.05 -1.61
N TRP A 133 -18.09 0.74 -2.52
CA TRP A 133 -17.48 2.05 -2.27
C TRP A 133 -18.40 3.22 -2.58
N SER A 134 -19.53 2.97 -3.25
CA SER A 134 -20.41 4.03 -3.75
C SER A 134 -21.74 4.12 -3.00
N ILE A 135 -22.23 3.02 -2.42
CA ILE A 135 -23.56 2.93 -1.83
C ILE A 135 -23.49 2.30 -0.41
N SER A 136 -24.20 2.89 0.55
CA SER A 136 -24.34 2.38 1.92
C SER A 136 -25.39 1.28 2.02
N GLU A 137 -25.31 0.47 3.09
CA GLU A 137 -26.38 -0.46 3.49
C GLU A 137 -26.84 -1.38 2.34
N LEU A 138 -25.89 -2.02 1.65
CA LEU A 138 -26.16 -3.00 0.59
C LEU A 138 -26.38 -4.40 1.17
N GLU A 139 -27.32 -5.14 0.58
CA GLU A 139 -27.50 -6.58 0.82
C GLU A 139 -26.59 -7.40 -0.09
N TRP A 140 -25.72 -8.20 0.54
CA TRP A 140 -24.74 -9.04 -0.15
C TRP A 140 -25.26 -10.47 -0.30
N GLN A 141 -25.40 -10.94 -1.53
CA GLN A 141 -25.79 -12.31 -1.83
C GLN A 141 -24.62 -13.00 -2.53
N GLY A 142 -23.75 -13.69 -1.78
CA GLY A 142 -22.69 -14.56 -2.31
C GLY A 142 -22.01 -14.09 -3.61
N ASN A 143 -22.39 -14.72 -4.74
CA ASN A 143 -21.86 -14.45 -6.08
C ASN A 143 -22.78 -13.56 -6.95
N GLU A 144 -23.90 -13.05 -6.44
CA GLU A 144 -24.81 -12.16 -7.17
C GLU A 144 -24.44 -10.69 -6.98
N LEU A 145 -25.05 -9.84 -7.81
CA LEU A 145 -24.97 -8.39 -7.67
C LEU A 145 -25.59 -7.95 -6.34
N ALA A 146 -24.89 -7.09 -5.60
CA ALA A 146 -25.39 -6.52 -4.36
C ALA A 146 -26.65 -5.68 -4.61
N LYS A 147 -27.64 -5.81 -3.71
CA LYS A 147 -28.95 -5.14 -3.85
C LYS A 147 -29.06 -3.99 -2.85
N PRO A 148 -29.54 -2.81 -3.27
CA PRO A 148 -29.78 -1.71 -2.35
C PRO A 148 -30.97 -2.01 -1.43
N THR A 149 -30.88 -1.58 -0.19
CA THR A 149 -31.98 -1.58 0.78
C THR A 149 -32.77 -0.27 0.68
N PRO A 150 -33.98 -0.18 1.27
CA PRO A 150 -34.71 1.08 1.36
C PRO A 150 -33.95 2.20 2.09
N SER A 151 -32.94 1.84 2.88
CA SER A 151 -32.04 2.75 3.61
C SER A 151 -30.73 3.06 2.88
N SER A 152 -30.51 2.52 1.68
CA SER A 152 -29.28 2.76 0.92
C SER A 152 -29.14 4.22 0.49
N LEU A 153 -27.95 4.77 0.69
CA LEU A 153 -27.58 6.13 0.29
C LEU A 153 -26.33 6.09 -0.57
N ILE A 154 -26.21 7.02 -1.53
CA ILE A 154 -24.99 7.20 -2.30
C ILE A 154 -23.96 7.91 -1.41
N ILE A 155 -22.83 7.23 -1.16
CA ILE A 155 -21.71 7.74 -0.34
C ILE A 155 -20.68 8.46 -1.23
N ASP A 156 -20.46 7.95 -2.44
CA ASP A 156 -19.47 8.52 -3.38
C ASP A 156 -20.11 8.79 -4.74
N PRO A 157 -20.72 9.97 -4.94
CA PRO A 157 -21.32 10.33 -6.20
C PRO A 157 -20.29 10.56 -7.31
N ASP A 158 -19.06 10.97 -6.98
CA ASP A 158 -18.01 11.27 -7.96
C ASP A 158 -17.50 10.00 -8.65
N LEU A 159 -17.39 8.90 -7.88
CA LEU A 159 -17.09 7.58 -8.42
C LEU A 159 -18.18 7.11 -9.40
N ILE A 160 -19.46 7.19 -9.00
CA ILE A 160 -20.58 6.80 -9.87
C ILE A 160 -20.60 7.65 -11.12
N TYR A 161 -20.50 8.97 -10.98
CA TYR A 161 -20.51 9.91 -12.10
C TYR A 161 -19.40 9.59 -13.11
N SER A 162 -18.18 9.37 -12.63
CA SER A 162 -17.03 9.08 -13.49
C SER A 162 -17.19 7.79 -14.30
N LEU A 163 -17.92 6.80 -13.75
CA LEU A 163 -18.15 5.50 -14.41
C LEU A 163 -19.35 5.54 -15.35
N VAL A 164 -20.47 6.10 -14.91
CA VAL A 164 -21.71 6.18 -15.72
C VAL A 164 -21.52 7.10 -16.93
N CYS A 165 -20.75 8.17 -16.78
CA CYS A 165 -20.48 9.09 -17.88
C CYS A 165 -19.38 8.62 -18.84
N CYS A 166 -18.69 7.51 -18.53
CA CYS A 166 -17.70 6.93 -19.44
C CYS A 166 -18.38 5.94 -20.37
N SER A 167 -18.77 6.39 -21.57
CA SER A 167 -19.48 5.56 -22.56
C SER A 167 -18.71 4.32 -22.97
N ASP A 168 -17.38 4.37 -22.94
CA ASP A 168 -16.51 3.27 -23.39
C ASP A 168 -16.55 2.05 -22.45
N ILE A 169 -17.22 2.15 -21.30
CA ILE A 169 -17.45 1.05 -20.36
C ILE A 169 -18.66 0.18 -20.78
N TRP A 170 -19.64 0.74 -21.51
CA TRP A 170 -20.96 0.15 -21.76
C TRP A 170 -21.21 -0.15 -23.24
#